data_AF-A0A9D2KJ88-F1
#
_entry.id   AF-A0A9D2KJ88-F1
#
_cell.length_a   1.000
_cell.length_b   1.000
_cell.length_c   1.000
_cell.angle_alpha   90.00
_cell.angle_beta   90.00
_cell.angle_gamma   90.00
#
_symmetry.space_group_name_H-M   'P 1'
#
loop_
_entity.id
_entity.type
_entity.pdbx_description
1 polymer ?
#
loop_
_entity_poly.entity_id
_entity_poly.type
_entity_poly.pdbx_seq_one_letter_code
_entity_poly.pdbx_strand_id
1 'polypeptide(L)'
;MDFLHDRLKRMLPLVRSLDTQLGEKIRTESVTHQEMLRILHSCESLLYRLCIESDTCRRDALEEHRRRLASIMPDNPAAKGWKVFSQNDEDGILQECLRRLSPAKTFMEFCCGDGLENNTHFLLLQGFRGVWLDGSQNNIEHIRTGLGGLKFNNL
;
A
#
# COMPACT_ATOMS: atom_id res chain seq x y z
N MET A 1 -8.91 19.01 1.18
CA MET A 1 -10.16 18.29 1.54
C MET A 1 -11.18 18.26 0.40
N ASP A 2 -11.11 19.16 -0.60
CA ASP A 2 -12.12 19.21 -1.68
C ASP A 2 -12.03 18.09 -2.72
N PHE A 3 -10.85 17.56 -3.02
CA PHE A 3 -10.67 16.62 -4.15
C PHE A 3 -11.31 15.24 -3.93
N LEU A 4 -11.20 14.68 -2.72
CA LEU A 4 -11.81 13.40 -2.34
C LEU A 4 -13.34 13.50 -2.26
N HIS A 5 -13.83 14.63 -1.75
CA HIS A 5 -15.25 14.91 -1.58
C HIS A 5 -15.97 15.07 -2.94
N ASP A 6 -15.32 15.75 -3.88
CA ASP A 6 -15.85 15.99 -5.22
C ASP A 6 -15.87 14.73 -6.09
N ARG A 7 -14.90 13.82 -5.89
CA ARG A 7 -14.87 12.49 -6.56
C ARG A 7 -15.88 11.51 -5.96
N LEU A 8 -16.01 11.43 -4.62
CA LEU A 8 -17.05 10.62 -3.97
C LEU A 8 -18.46 11.04 -4.41
N LYS A 9 -18.69 12.35 -4.60
CA LYS A 9 -19.94 12.88 -5.17
C LYS A 9 -20.23 12.38 -6.58
N ARG A 10 -19.21 12.13 -7.42
CA ARG A 10 -19.36 11.58 -8.78
C ARG A 10 -19.71 10.10 -8.80
N MET A 11 -19.35 9.34 -7.77
CA MET A 11 -19.64 7.91 -7.66
C MET A 11 -21.00 7.61 -7.04
N LEU A 12 -21.49 8.53 -6.20
CA LEU A 12 -22.79 8.43 -5.51
C LEU A 12 -23.99 8.11 -6.44
N PRO A 13 -24.11 8.73 -7.64
CA PRO A 13 -25.19 8.42 -8.58
C PRO A 13 -25.11 6.99 -9.13
N LEU A 14 -23.90 6.48 -9.35
CA LEU A 14 -23.66 5.13 -9.86
C LEU A 14 -24.08 4.08 -8.83
N VAL A 15 -23.69 4.29 -7.57
CA VAL A 15 -24.07 3.43 -6.43
C VAL A 15 -25.59 3.46 -6.22
N ARG A 16 -26.21 4.65 -6.26
CA ARG A 16 -27.67 4.79 -6.13
C ARG A 16 -28.44 4.15 -7.29
N SER A 17 -27.93 4.24 -8.52
CA SER A 17 -28.53 3.58 -9.68
C SER A 17 -28.50 2.06 -9.55
N LEU A 18 -27.41 1.49 -9.05
CA LEU A 18 -27.30 0.05 -8.80
C LEU A 18 -28.23 -0.39 -7.67
N ASP A 19 -28.26 0.35 -6.57
CA ASP A 19 -29.15 0.10 -5.43
C ASP A 19 -30.63 0.14 -5.85
N THR A 20 -31.01 1.09 -6.71
CA THR A 20 -32.37 1.21 -7.27
C THR A 20 -32.71 0.01 -8.16
N GLN A 21 -31.81 -0.37 -9.09
CA GLN A 21 -32.02 -1.50 -9.99
C GLN A 21 -32.10 -2.85 -9.26
N LEU A 22 -31.31 -3.03 -8.19
CA LEU A 22 -31.40 -4.19 -7.31
C LEU A 22 -32.71 -4.17 -6.50
N GLY A 23 -33.05 -3.02 -5.91
CA GLY A 23 -34.21 -2.86 -5.03
C GLY A 23 -35.55 -3.04 -5.74
N GLU A 24 -35.66 -2.60 -7.00
CA GLU A 24 -36.87 -2.79 -7.82
C GLU A 24 -37.03 -4.27 -8.23
N LYS A 25 -35.94 -4.94 -8.64
CA LYS A 25 -36.00 -6.34 -9.09
C LYS A 25 -36.22 -7.37 -7.99
N ILE A 26 -35.68 -7.12 -6.78
CA ILE A 26 -35.90 -8.00 -5.61
C ILE A 26 -37.39 -8.00 -5.18
N ARG A 27 -38.14 -6.94 -5.49
CA ARG A 27 -39.54 -6.78 -5.06
C ARG A 27 -40.58 -7.40 -6.00
N THR A 28 -40.23 -7.71 -7.25
CA THR A 28 -41.23 -8.03 -8.27
C THR A 28 -41.27 -9.46 -8.78
N GLU A 29 -40.24 -10.30 -8.63
CA GLU A 29 -40.27 -11.72 -9.07
C GLU A 29 -39.04 -12.51 -8.56
N SER A 30 -39.10 -13.85 -8.61
CA SER A 30 -37.96 -14.73 -8.31
C SER A 30 -36.79 -14.49 -9.29
N VAL A 31 -35.70 -13.90 -8.82
CA VAL A 31 -34.49 -13.64 -9.61
C VAL A 31 -33.92 -14.95 -10.14
N THR A 32 -33.73 -15.08 -11.45
CA THR A 32 -33.12 -16.28 -12.03
C THR A 32 -31.62 -16.35 -11.68
N HIS A 33 -31.06 -17.56 -11.60
CA HIS A 33 -29.63 -17.74 -11.30
C HIS A 33 -28.72 -16.94 -12.24
N GLN A 34 -29.08 -16.86 -13.53
CA GLN A 34 -28.31 -16.19 -14.56
C GLN A 34 -28.33 -14.66 -14.41
N GLU A 35 -29.42 -14.09 -13.89
CA GLU A 35 -29.51 -12.68 -13.56
C GLU A 35 -28.77 -12.35 -12.26
N MET A 36 -28.83 -13.24 -11.26
CA MET A 36 -28.04 -13.12 -10.03
C MET A 36 -26.53 -13.08 -10.35
N LEU A 37 -26.04 -13.93 -11.25
CA LEU A 37 -24.65 -13.91 -11.70
C LEU A 37 -24.25 -12.61 -12.40
N ARG A 38 -25.15 -12.01 -13.21
CA ARG A 38 -24.89 -10.71 -13.87
C ARG A 38 -24.80 -9.57 -12.87
N ILE A 39 -25.66 -9.59 -11.85
CA ILE A 39 -25.65 -8.59 -10.76
C ILE A 39 -24.35 -8.72 -9.96
N LEU A 40 -23.95 -9.93 -9.58
CA LEU A 40 -22.71 -10.19 -8.84
C LEU A 40 -21.47 -9.68 -9.60
N HIS A 41 -21.34 -10.02 -10.89
CA HIS A 41 -20.24 -9.53 -11.73
C HIS A 41 -20.22 -8.00 -11.86
N SER A 42 -21.40 -7.38 -11.95
CA SER A 42 -21.50 -5.92 -12.03
C SER A 42 -21.04 -5.25 -10.73
N CYS A 43 -21.41 -5.82 -9.58
CA CYS A 43 -20.95 -5.37 -8.27
C CYS A 43 -19.44 -5.53 -8.12
N GLU A 44 -18.89 -6.69 -8.51
CA GLU A 44 -17.44 -6.95 -8.47
C GLU A 44 -16.65 -5.96 -9.33
N SER A 45 -17.09 -5.71 -10.56
CA SER A 45 -16.48 -4.71 -11.45
C SER A 45 -16.58 -3.28 -10.89
N LEU A 46 -17.65 -2.94 -10.19
CA LEU A 46 -17.79 -1.63 -9.53
C LEU A 46 -16.84 -1.48 -8.35
N LEU A 47 -16.80 -2.50 -7.48
CA LEU A 47 -15.91 -2.55 -6.31
C LEU A 47 -14.45 -2.44 -6.75
N TYR A 48 -14.07 -3.17 -7.80
CA TYR A 48 -12.72 -3.10 -8.36
C TYR A 48 -12.36 -1.70 -8.84
N ARG A 49 -13.27 -1.04 -9.58
CA ARG A 49 -13.06 0.35 -10.04
C ARG A 49 -12.97 1.36 -8.89
N LEU A 50 -13.83 1.21 -7.88
CA LEU A 50 -13.79 2.01 -6.65
C LEU A 50 -12.44 1.90 -5.93
N CYS A 51 -11.91 0.69 -5.79
CA CYS A 51 -10.60 0.46 -5.19
C CYS A 51 -9.46 1.11 -5.99
N ILE A 52 -9.47 0.97 -7.32
CA ILE A 52 -8.45 1.60 -8.18
C ILE A 52 -8.49 3.12 -8.06
N GLU A 53 -9.69 3.71 -8.10
CA GLU A 53 -9.86 5.16 -8.04
C GLU A 53 -9.45 5.74 -6.69
N SER A 54 -9.75 5.04 -5.58
CA SER A 54 -9.35 5.49 -4.24
C SER A 54 -7.83 5.45 -4.07
N ASP A 55 -7.18 4.40 -4.56
CA ASP A 55 -5.71 4.30 -4.55
C ASP A 55 -5.05 5.37 -5.41
N THR A 56 -5.59 5.63 -6.59
CA THR A 56 -5.08 6.69 -7.48
C THR A 56 -5.20 8.04 -6.81
N CYS A 57 -6.36 8.36 -6.23
CA CYS A 57 -6.60 9.61 -5.53
C CYS A 57 -5.64 9.81 -4.34
N ARG A 58 -5.37 8.75 -3.59
CA ARG A 58 -4.40 8.78 -2.48
C ARG A 58 -2.99 9.11 -2.97
N ARG A 59 -2.56 8.54 -4.10
CA ARG A 59 -1.24 8.80 -4.70
C ARG A 59 -1.14 10.24 -5.20
N ASP A 60 -2.16 10.73 -5.92
CA ASP A 60 -2.19 12.10 -6.43
C ASP A 60 -2.07 13.13 -5.30
N ALA A 61 -2.82 12.93 -4.21
CA ALA A 61 -2.77 13.80 -3.04
C ALA A 61 -1.40 13.79 -2.36
N LEU A 62 -0.78 12.61 -2.22
CA LEU A 62 0.57 12.48 -1.67
C LEU A 62 1.60 13.22 -2.54
N GLU A 63 1.49 13.11 -3.86
CA GLU A 63 2.42 13.77 -4.77
C GLU A 63 2.26 15.29 -4.76
N GLU A 64 1.03 15.81 -4.65
CA GLU A 64 0.80 17.24 -4.46
C GLU A 64 1.41 17.75 -3.15
N HIS A 65 1.22 17.02 -2.04
CA HIS A 65 1.84 17.35 -0.76
C HIS A 65 3.37 17.34 -0.87
N ARG A 66 3.94 16.37 -1.58
CA ARG A 66 5.38 16.29 -1.82
C ARG A 66 5.90 17.44 -2.65
N ARG A 67 5.21 17.82 -3.73
CA ARG A 67 5.58 18.99 -4.57
C ARG A 67 5.56 20.27 -3.75
N ARG A 68 4.53 20.46 -2.93
CA ARG A 68 4.44 21.59 -2.01
C ARG A 68 5.55 21.58 -0.96
N LEU A 69 5.88 20.41 -0.41
CA LEU A 69 6.98 20.29 0.52
C LEU A 69 8.32 20.63 -0.16
N ALA A 70 8.54 20.15 -1.39
CA ALA A 70 9.75 20.42 -2.16
C ALA A 70 9.89 21.91 -2.55
N SER A 71 8.79 22.64 -2.74
CA SER A 71 8.85 24.08 -3.06
C SER A 71 9.21 24.94 -1.85
N ILE A 72 8.84 24.50 -0.64
CA ILE A 72 9.12 25.22 0.62
C ILE A 72 10.45 24.76 1.22
N MET A 73 10.75 23.46 1.13
CA MET A 73 11.90 22.79 1.72
C MET A 73 12.46 21.74 0.74
N PRO A 74 13.21 22.17 -0.30
CA PRO A 74 13.68 21.27 -1.37
C PRO A 74 14.61 20.15 -0.88
N ASP A 75 15.30 20.40 0.24
CA ASP A 75 16.21 19.46 0.89
C ASP A 75 15.53 18.68 2.03
N ASN A 76 14.20 18.70 2.16
CA ASN A 76 13.54 17.84 3.13
C ASN A 76 13.58 16.38 2.64
N PRO A 77 14.09 15.40 3.43
CA PRO A 77 14.09 13.99 3.04
C PRO A 77 12.71 13.44 2.68
N ALA A 78 11.65 13.91 3.35
CA ALA A 78 10.27 13.53 3.04
C ALA A 78 9.84 13.94 1.60
N ALA A 79 10.54 14.89 0.98
CA ALA A 79 10.32 15.25 -0.41
C ALA A 79 10.96 14.27 -1.42
N LYS A 80 11.78 13.31 -0.96
CA LYS A 80 12.55 12.37 -1.80
C LYS A 80 12.01 10.93 -1.75
N GLY A 81 10.84 10.72 -1.14
CA GLY A 81 10.28 9.38 -0.96
C GLY A 81 10.00 8.63 -2.26
N TRP A 82 10.03 7.31 -2.19
CA TRP A 82 9.59 6.37 -3.22
C TRP A 82 9.50 4.99 -2.58
N LYS A 83 8.81 4.06 -3.25
CA LYS A 83 8.53 2.71 -2.75
C LYS A 83 9.18 1.65 -3.62
N VAL A 84 9.81 0.67 -3.01
CA VAL A 84 10.14 -0.64 -3.60
C VAL A 84 9.50 -1.75 -2.76
N PHE A 85 9.79 -1.79 -1.45
CA PHE A 85 9.24 -2.78 -0.52
C PHE A 85 8.47 -2.15 0.64
N SER A 86 8.88 -0.99 1.16
CA SER A 86 8.22 -0.34 2.30
C SER A 86 6.71 -0.16 2.08
N GLN A 87 5.92 -0.08 3.14
CA GLN A 87 4.46 0.10 3.01
C GLN A 87 4.11 1.36 2.20
N ASN A 88 4.80 2.46 2.46
CA ASN A 88 4.62 3.73 1.75
C ASN A 88 5.95 4.11 1.07
N ASP A 89 6.36 5.37 1.16
CA ASP A 89 7.48 5.98 0.46
C ASP A 89 8.77 6.04 1.30
N GLU A 90 8.84 5.25 2.37
CA GLU A 90 9.95 5.23 3.31
C GLU A 90 11.27 4.79 2.65
N ASP A 91 11.27 3.90 1.66
CA ASP A 91 12.50 3.46 1.00
C ASP A 91 13.31 4.65 0.47
N GLY A 92 12.64 5.59 -0.23
CA GLY A 92 13.29 6.78 -0.75
C GLY A 92 13.68 7.81 0.31
N ILE A 93 12.86 7.97 1.35
CA ILE A 93 13.17 8.87 2.47
C ILE A 93 14.41 8.37 3.21
N LEU A 94 14.44 7.07 3.51
CA LEU A 94 15.55 6.42 4.19
C LEU A 94 16.82 6.47 3.34
N GLN A 95 16.73 6.24 2.03
CA GLN A 95 17.87 6.40 1.12
C GLN A 95 18.46 7.81 1.14
N GLU A 96 17.62 8.84 1.16
CA GLU A 96 18.12 10.21 1.25
C GLU A 96 18.80 10.48 2.60
N CYS A 97 18.26 9.96 3.70
CA CYS A 97 18.90 10.03 5.00
C CYS A 97 20.25 9.30 5.02
N LEU A 98 20.31 8.08 4.48
CA LEU A 98 21.54 7.28 4.39
C LEU A 98 22.60 7.96 3.52
N ARG A 99 22.21 8.57 2.40
CA ARG A 99 23.12 9.35 1.54
C ARG A 99 23.77 10.52 2.29
N ARG A 100 23.02 11.18 3.18
CA ARG A 100 23.52 12.32 3.98
C ARG A 100 24.41 11.88 5.13
N LEU A 101 24.01 10.81 5.83
CA LEU A 101 24.69 10.38 7.06
C LEU A 101 25.84 9.39 6.80
N SER A 102 25.80 8.66 5.68
CA SER A 102 26.75 7.61 5.30
C SER A 102 27.10 6.64 6.45
N PRO A 103 26.10 6.02 7.12
CA PRO A 103 26.38 5.13 8.24
C PRO A 103 26.95 3.78 7.78
N ALA A 104 27.35 2.95 8.74
CA ALA A 104 27.68 1.56 8.48
C ALA A 104 26.50 0.84 7.79
N LYS A 105 26.82 -0.12 6.91
CA LYS A 105 25.83 -0.92 6.17
C LYS A 105 25.18 -1.99 7.06
N THR A 106 24.56 -1.54 8.15
CA THR A 106 23.88 -2.40 9.11
C THR A 106 22.54 -1.84 9.52
N PHE A 107 21.57 -2.70 9.84
CA PHE A 107 20.26 -2.28 10.33
C PHE A 107 19.73 -3.19 11.44
N MET A 108 18.73 -2.69 12.17
CA MET A 108 17.86 -3.47 13.03
C MET A 108 16.42 -3.00 12.80
N GLU A 109 15.51 -3.93 12.51
CA GLU A 109 14.07 -3.65 12.36
C GLU A 109 13.32 -4.34 13.49
N PHE A 110 12.42 -3.60 14.13
CA PHE A 110 11.43 -4.15 15.05
C PHE A 110 10.08 -4.19 14.35
N CYS A 111 9.24 -5.15 14.74
CA CYS A 111 7.93 -5.37 14.12
C CYS A 111 8.07 -5.64 12.61
N CYS A 112 9.01 -6.52 12.26
CA CYS A 112 9.37 -6.79 10.87
C CYS A 112 8.31 -7.57 10.08
N GLY A 113 7.22 -8.01 10.72
CA GLY A 113 6.16 -8.78 10.06
C GLY A 113 6.72 -10.00 9.34
N ASP A 114 6.11 -10.35 8.20
CA ASP A 114 6.56 -11.43 7.33
C ASP A 114 7.78 -11.08 6.45
N GLY A 115 8.36 -9.89 6.64
CA GLY A 115 9.54 -9.40 5.95
C GLY A 115 9.28 -8.77 4.58
N LEU A 116 8.05 -8.79 4.05
CA LEU A 116 7.77 -8.35 2.68
C LEU A 116 7.64 -6.83 2.53
N GLU A 117 7.08 -6.16 3.55
CA GLU A 117 6.80 -4.72 3.52
C GLU A 117 7.66 -3.89 4.49
N ASN A 118 8.95 -4.18 4.57
CA ASN A 118 9.87 -3.53 5.52
C ASN A 118 10.74 -2.45 4.87
N ASN A 119 11.02 -1.39 5.62
CA ASN A 119 11.97 -0.33 5.26
C ASN A 119 13.40 -0.84 5.03
N THR A 120 13.72 -1.98 5.64
CA THR A 120 15.04 -2.61 5.62
C THR A 120 15.16 -3.72 4.58
N HIS A 121 14.07 -4.12 3.91
CA HIS A 121 14.12 -5.15 2.86
C HIS A 121 14.98 -4.68 1.67
N PHE A 122 14.73 -3.46 1.19
CA PHE A 122 15.54 -2.91 0.11
C PHE A 122 17.01 -2.76 0.51
N LEU A 123 17.27 -2.37 1.77
CA LEU A 123 18.63 -2.27 2.30
C LEU A 123 19.36 -3.62 2.31
N LEU A 124 18.67 -4.70 2.69
CA LEU A 124 19.22 -6.05 2.63
C LEU A 124 19.71 -6.40 1.22
N LEU A 125 18.91 -6.09 0.19
CA LEU A 125 19.30 -6.30 -1.22
C LEU A 125 20.44 -5.40 -1.68
N GLN A 126 20.62 -4.23 -1.05
CA GLN A 126 21.76 -3.34 -1.28
C GLN A 126 23.04 -3.74 -0.51
N GLY A 127 23.04 -4.92 0.10
CA GLY A 127 24.18 -5.48 0.80
C GLY A 127 24.34 -4.97 2.24
N PHE A 128 23.29 -4.40 2.83
CA PHE A 128 23.26 -4.19 4.27
C PHE A 128 23.09 -5.53 5.00
N ARG A 129 23.65 -5.63 6.20
CA ARG A 129 23.43 -6.78 7.09
C ARG A 129 22.64 -6.33 8.30
N GLY A 130 21.62 -7.07 8.69
CA GLY A 130 20.82 -6.63 9.82
C GLY A 130 20.03 -7.71 10.50
N VAL A 131 19.34 -7.29 11.54
CA VAL A 131 18.52 -8.15 12.40
C VAL A 131 17.07 -7.72 12.24
N TRP A 132 16.19 -8.69 12.04
CA TRP A 132 14.75 -8.53 12.04
C TRP A 132 14.15 -9.17 13.28
N LEU A 133 13.32 -8.41 13.98
CA LEU A 133 12.71 -8.78 15.25
C LEU A 133 11.19 -8.62 15.13
N ASP A 134 10.45 -9.65 15.51
CA ASP A 134 9.00 -9.64 15.56
C ASP A 134 8.49 -10.50 16.72
N GLY A 135 7.33 -10.13 17.28
CA GLY A 135 6.71 -10.89 18.36
C GLY A 135 6.05 -12.19 17.89
N SER A 136 5.78 -12.33 16.60
CA SER A 136 5.15 -13.52 16.02
C SER A 136 6.22 -14.50 15.52
N GLN A 137 6.23 -15.70 16.10
CA GLN A 137 7.10 -16.78 15.63
C GLN A 137 6.81 -17.17 14.16
N ASN A 138 5.54 -17.09 13.74
CA ASN A 138 5.12 -17.42 12.38
C ASN A 138 5.72 -16.45 11.36
N ASN A 139 5.78 -15.16 11.70
CA ASN A 139 6.40 -14.12 10.89
C ASN A 139 7.90 -14.41 10.68
N ILE A 140 8.61 -14.74 11.76
CA ILE A 140 10.03 -15.11 11.70
C ILE A 140 10.26 -16.38 10.89
N GLU A 141 9.39 -17.38 11.01
CA GLU A 141 9.51 -18.62 10.24
C GLU A 141 9.24 -18.41 8.75
N HIS A 142 8.28 -17.53 8.41
CA HIS A 142 8.02 -17.12 7.03
C HIS A 142 9.25 -16.45 6.40
N ILE A 143 9.90 -15.54 7.13
CA ILE A 143 11.16 -14.91 6.70
C ILE A 143 12.25 -15.95 6.48
N ARG A 144 12.42 -16.89 7.43
CA ARG A 144 13.45 -17.92 7.35
C ARG A 144 13.26 -18.82 6.13
N THR A 145 12.03 -19.25 5.88
CA THR A 145 11.73 -20.12 4.73
C THR A 145 11.88 -19.37 3.41
N GLY A 146 11.38 -18.13 3.33
CA GLY A 146 11.44 -17.30 2.11
C GLY A 146 12.84 -16.82 1.72
N LEU A 147 13.69 -16.49 2.70
CA LEU A 147 15.05 -16.01 2.48
C LEU A 147 16.14 -17.09 2.64
N GLY A 148 15.75 -18.37 2.78
CA GLY A 148 16.69 -19.50 2.80
C GLY A 148 17.47 -19.69 4.10
N GLY A 149 16.98 -19.16 5.22
CA GLY A 149 17.57 -19.30 6.55
C GLY A 149 18.70 -18.30 6.80
N LEU A 150 18.40 -17.26 7.59
CA LEU A 150 19.34 -16.23 8.05
C LEU A 150 20.36 -16.76 9.08
N LYS A 151 21.02 -17.89 8.80
CA LYS A 151 22.16 -18.32 9.62
C LYS A 151 23.40 -17.52 9.22
N PHE A 152 23.56 -16.36 9.85
CA PHE A 152 24.86 -15.69 9.91
C PHE A 152 25.72 -16.47 10.92
N ASN A 153 26.44 -17.50 10.47
CA ASN A 153 27.24 -18.37 11.33
C ASN A 153 28.41 -17.66 12.05
N ASN A 154 28.61 -16.36 11.85
CA ASN A 154 29.72 -15.56 12.38
C ASN A 154 29.26 -14.18 12.90
N LEU A 155 28.29 -14.15 13.82
CA LEU A 155 28.11 -13.02 14.75
C LEU A 155 28.61 -13.44 16.13
#